data_AF-A0A2N1UQ35-F1
#
_entry.id   AF-A0A2N1UQ35-F1
#
_cell.length_a   1.000
_cell.length_b   1.000
_cell.length_c   1.000
_cell.angle_alpha   90.00
_cell.angle_beta   90.00
_cell.angle_gamma   90.00
#
_symmetry.space_group_name_H-M   'P 1'
#
loop_
_entity.id
_entity.type
_entity.pdbx_description
1 polymer ?
#
loop_
_entity_poly.entity_id
_entity_poly.type
_entity_poly.pdbx_seq_one_letter_code
_entity_poly.pdbx_strand_id
1 'polypeptide(L)' 'ILLKNQEIEEWQLMHALCIQKEVPQATPPRLGILLIKLGYVNRQTIERALSIQLAEELHNDACKAS' A
#
# COMPACT_ATOMS: atom_id res chain seq x y z
N ILE A 1 5.78 -4.57 0.44
CA ILE A 1 4.97 -5.73 0.89
C ILE A 1 4.19 -6.35 -0.27
N LEU A 2 3.23 -5.66 -0.90
CA LEU A 2 2.39 -6.25 -1.98
C LEU A 2 3.17 -6.81 -3.17
N LEU A 3 4.16 -6.07 -3.70
CA LEU A 3 5.04 -6.56 -4.78
C LEU A 3 5.87 -7.78 -4.35
N LYS A 4 6.40 -7.75 -3.12
CA LYS A 4 7.22 -8.84 -2.55
C LYS A 4 6.41 -10.13 -2.43
N ASN A 5 5.12 -10.00 -2.15
CA ASN A 5 4.19 -11.12 -2.04
C ASN A 5 3.58 -11.53 -3.39
N GLN A 6 3.96 -10.89 -4.50
CA GLN A 6 3.40 -11.10 -5.84
C GLN A 6 1.87 -10.92 -5.90
N GLU A 7 1.31 -10.09 -5.01
CA GLU A 7 -0.14 -9.82 -4.96
C GLU A 7 -0.57 -8.76 -5.97
N ILE A 8 0.39 -7.95 -6.43
CA ILE A 8 0.26 -7.01 -7.55
C ILE A 8 1.55 -7.05 -8.38
N GLU A 9 1.45 -6.62 -9.63
CA GLU A 9 2.59 -6.41 -10.53
C GLU A 9 3.10 -4.96 -10.45
N GLU A 10 4.33 -4.75 -10.90
CA GLU A 10 4.99 -3.44 -10.86
C GLU A 10 4.24 -2.38 -11.69
N TRP A 11 3.75 -2.75 -12.87
CA TRP A 11 2.98 -1.83 -13.72
C TRP A 11 1.64 -1.41 -13.07
N GLN A 12 1.00 -2.30 -12.30
CA GLN A 12 -0.25 -2.00 -11.59
C GLN A 12 -0.02 -0.94 -10.51
N LEU A 13 1.09 -1.06 -9.79
CA LEU A 13 1.52 -0.07 -8.81
C LEU A 13 1.82 1.27 -9.47
N MET A 14 2.57 1.27 -10.57
CA MET A 14 2.90 2.49 -11.32
C MET A 14 1.66 3.20 -11.83
N HIS A 15 0.72 2.46 -12.43
CA HIS A 15 -0.52 3.01 -12.93
C HIS A 15 -1.36 3.64 -11.81
N ALA A 16 -1.52 2.96 -10.67
CA ALA A 16 -2.23 3.51 -9.52
C ALA A 16 -1.55 4.78 -8.96
N LEU A 17 -0.22 4.84 -8.93
CA LEU A 17 0.52 6.03 -8.48
C LEU A 17 0.37 7.22 -9.45
N CYS A 18 0.33 6.98 -10.77
CA CYS A 18 0.04 8.05 -11.73
C CYS A 18 -1.35 8.63 -11.49
N ILE A 19 -2.37 7.79 -11.37
CA ILE A 19 -3.74 8.24 -11.09
C ILE A 19 -3.80 9.01 -9.76
N GLN A 20 -3.14 8.51 -8.71
CA GLN A 20 -3.13 9.18 -7.40
C GLN A 20 -2.57 10.61 -7.48
N LYS A 21 -1.53 10.84 -8.30
CA LYS A 21 -0.89 12.14 -8.48
C LYS A 21 -1.70 13.09 -9.35
N GLU A 22 -2.45 12.57 -10.31
CA GLU A 22 -3.25 13.38 -11.24
C GLU A 22 -4.53 13.93 -10.60
N VAL A 23 -5.00 13.33 -9.49
CA VAL A 23 -6.20 13.78 -8.79
C VAL A 23 -5.91 15.11 -8.07
N PRO A 24 -6.53 16.24 -8.50
CA PRO A 24 -6.35 17.54 -7.88
C PRO A 24 -7.21 17.60 -6.62
N GLN A 25 -6.77 16.93 -5.56
CA GLN A 25 -7.40 16.95 -4.25
C GLN A 25 -6.35 17.40 -3.24
N ALA A 26 -6.77 18.22 -2.27
CA ALA A 26 -5.90 18.64 -1.17
C ALA A 26 -5.35 17.45 -0.37
N THR A 27 -6.02 16.30 -0.44
CA THR A 27 -5.53 15.03 0.11
C THR A 27 -5.70 13.91 -0.92
N PRO A 28 -4.62 13.35 -1.45
CA PRO A 28 -4.70 12.25 -2.40
C PRO A 28 -5.33 11.01 -1.76
N PRO A 29 -6.09 10.20 -2.53
CA PRO A 29 -6.71 8.99 -2.01
C PRO A 29 -5.63 8.00 -1.55
N ARG A 30 -5.90 7.23 -0.49
CA ARG A 30 -4.95 6.20 -0.01
C ARG A 30 -4.69 5.18 -1.13
N LEU A 31 -3.41 4.87 -1.37
CA LEU A 31 -2.99 3.98 -2.44
C LEU A 31 -3.65 2.60 -2.36
N GLY A 32 -3.74 2.01 -1.15
CA GLY A 32 -4.41 0.72 -0.96
C GLY A 32 -5.89 0.73 -1.36
N ILE A 33 -6.61 1.84 -1.13
CA ILE A 33 -8.00 1.99 -1.58
C ILE A 33 -8.08 2.12 -3.09
N LEU A 34 -7.14 2.84 -3.70
CA LEU A 34 -7.09 3.00 -5.15
C LEU A 34 -6.81 1.66 -5.85
N LEU A 35 -5.86 0.87 -5.34
CA LEU A 35 -5.56 -0.47 -5.87
C LEU A 35 -6.79 -1.41 -5.82
N ILE A 36 -7.60 -1.31 -4.76
CA ILE A 36 -8.87 -2.06 -4.67
C ILE A 36 -9.87 -1.57 -5.71
N LYS A 37 -10.03 -0.25 -5.86
CA LYS A 37 -10.96 0.34 -6.83
C LYS A 37 -10.61 0.00 -8.27
N LEU A 38 -9.32 -0.11 -8.58
CA LEU A 38 -8.82 -0.52 -9.90
C LEU A 38 -8.92 -2.04 -10.13
N GLY A 39 -9.30 -2.82 -9.11
CA GLY A 39 -9.44 -4.27 -9.21
C GLY A 39 -8.11 -5.04 -9.19
N TYR A 40 -6.99 -4.38 -8.89
CA TYR A 40 -5.67 -5.02 -8.86
C TYR A 40 -5.44 -5.89 -7.63
N VAL A 41 -6.15 -5.59 -6.55
CA VAL A 41 -6.01 -6.30 -5.28
C VAL A 41 -7.34 -6.27 -4.54
N ASN A 42 -7.58 -7.25 -3.67
CA ASN A 42 -8.77 -7.27 -2.82
C ASN A 42 -8.51 -6.59 -1.46
N ARG A 43 -9.60 -6.33 -0.73
CA ARG A 43 -9.54 -5.71 0.60
C ARG A 43 -8.78 -6.53 1.63
N GLN A 44 -8.97 -7.84 1.64
CA GLN A 44 -8.35 -8.75 2.62
C GLN A 44 -6.81 -8.74 2.52
N THR A 45 -6.29 -8.70 1.29
CA THR A 45 -4.87 -8.57 1.01
C THR A 45 -4.31 -7.24 1.52
N ILE A 46 -5.00 -6.12 1.27
CA ILE A 46 -4.57 -4.82 1.79
C ILE A 46 -4.54 -4.81 3.32
N GLU A 47 -5.57 -5.34 3.98
CA GLU A 47 -5.64 -5.41 5.44
C GLU A 47 -4.50 -6.27 6.04
N ARG A 48 -4.18 -7.39 5.39
CA ARG A 48 -3.03 -8.22 5.76
C ARG A 48 -1.71 -7.46 5.60
N ALA A 49 -1.51 -6.80 4.46
CA ALA A 49 -0.29 -6.06 4.18
C ALA A 49 -0.08 -4.89 5.15
N LEU A 50 -1.16 -4.18 5.52
CA LEU A 50 -1.12 -3.11 6.51
C LEU A 50 -0.81 -3.63 7.91
N SER A 51 -1.34 -4.80 8.28
CA SER A 51 -1.03 -5.44 9.56
C SER A 51 0.45 -5.82 9.66
N ILE A 52 1.03 -6.32 8.57
CA ILE A 52 2.46 -6.62 8.48
C ILE A 52 3.28 -5.33 8.58
N GLN A 53 2.90 -4.29 7.84
CA GLN A 53 3.58 -2.98 7.89
C GLN A 53 3.62 -2.41 9.30
N LEU A 54 2.49 -2.45 10.00
CA LEU A 54 2.38 -1.98 11.38
C LEU A 54 3.25 -2.80 12.34
N ALA A 55 3.26 -4.13 12.18
CA ALA A 55 4.10 -5.01 13.00
C ALA A 55 5.61 -4.77 12.76
N GLU A 56 6.02 -4.52 11.50
CA GLU A 56 7.38 -4.16 11.15
C GLU A 56 7.77 -2.80 11.74
N GLU A 57 6.86 -1.82 11.74
CA GLU A 57 7.11 -0.49 12.31
C GLU A 57 7.30 -0.55 13.84
N LEU A 58 6.43 -1.27 14.55
CA LEU A 58 6.56 -1.49 15.99
C LEU A 58 7.85 -2.25 16.38
N HIS A 59 8.33 -3.15 15.51
CA HIS A 59 9.60 -3.86 15.74
C HIS A 59 10.81 -2.94 15.60
N ASN A 60 10.78 -2.01 14.64
CA ASN A 60 11.88 -1.07 14.40
C ASN A 60 12.02 0.00 15.51
N ASP A 61 10.92 0.40 16.14
CA ASP A 61 10.94 1.35 17.25
C ASP A 61 11.58 0.76 18.52
N ALA A 62 11.42 -0.54 18.77
CA ALA A 62 12.07 -1.23 19.88
C ALA A 62 13.60 -1.27 19.75
N CYS A 63 14.13 -1.34 18.51
CA CYS A 63 15.57 -1.38 18.26
C CYS A 63 16.25 -0.01 18.30
N LYS A 64 15.53 1.10 18.14
CA LYS A 64 16.08 2.47 18.23
C LYS A 64 16.19 3.01 19.66
N ALA A 65 15.60 2.33 20.63
CA ALA A 65 15.59 2.73 22.04
C ALA A 65 16.63 2.00 22.91
N SER A 66 17.53 1.20 22.31
CA SER A 66 18.61 0.46 22.99
C SER A 66 20.00 0.99 22.65
#